data_AF-A0A2S5NJ37-F1
#
_entry.id   AF-A0A2S5NJ37-F1
#
_cell.length_a   1.000
_cell.length_b   1.000
_cell.length_c   1.000
_cell.angle_alpha   90.00
_cell.angle_beta   90.00
_cell.angle_gamma   90.00
#
_symmetry.space_group_name_H-M   'P 1'
#
loop_
_entity.id
_entity.type
_entity.pdbx_description
1 polymer ?
#
loop_
_entity_poly.entity_id
_entity_poly.type
_entity_poly.pdbx_seq_one_letter_code
_entity_poly.pdbx_strand_id
1 'polypeptide(L)' 'MKNLPTWVRDDKSIVACTEKIKVMQDNFEEIAQMMQDAFEDGLLMEVNEAQMRETLKLIVEQLINPYKKS' A
#
# COMPACT_ATOMS: atom_id res chain seq x y z
N MET A 1 -10.17 -5.77 -4.10
CA MET A 1 -8.92 -6.39 -4.59
C MET A 1 -9.02 -7.91 -4.43
N LYS A 2 -8.79 -8.69 -5.49
CA LYS A 2 -8.73 -10.16 -5.36
C LYS A 2 -7.26 -10.57 -5.33
N ASN A 3 -6.83 -11.07 -4.17
CA ASN A 3 -5.51 -11.63 -3.84
C ASN A 3 -4.55 -10.66 -3.15
N LEU A 4 -4.75 -10.46 -1.84
CA LEU A 4 -3.68 -9.96 -0.97
C LEU A 4 -2.57 -11.02 -0.85
N PRO A 5 -1.30 -10.60 -0.70
CA PRO A 5 -0.20 -11.53 -0.55
C PRO A 5 -0.29 -12.33 0.76
N THR A 6 0.38 -13.48 0.80
CA THR A 6 0.63 -14.16 2.08
C THR A 6 1.65 -13.35 2.88
N TRP A 7 1.23 -12.86 4.04
CA TRP A 7 2.09 -12.09 4.94
C TRP A 7 3.14 -12.98 5.60
N VAL A 8 4.39 -12.53 5.58
CA VAL A 8 5.54 -13.21 6.20
C VAL A 8 6.17 -12.32 7.26
N ARG A 9 6.76 -12.96 8.27
CA ARG A 9 7.61 -12.31 9.27
C ARG A 9 9.04 -12.17 8.77
N ASP A 10 9.88 -11.48 9.54
CA ASP A 10 11.31 -11.31 9.23
C ASP A 10 12.05 -12.66 9.14
N ASP A 11 11.64 -13.66 9.92
CA ASP A 11 12.17 -15.02 9.89
C ASP A 11 11.62 -15.88 8.72
N LYS A 12 10.84 -15.26 7.82
CA LYS A 12 10.14 -15.86 6.67
C LYS A 12 9.00 -16.82 7.03
N SER A 13 8.63 -16.95 8.31
CA SER A 13 7.44 -17.71 8.70
C SER A 13 6.16 -16.95 8.32
N ILE A 14 5.08 -17.70 8.05
CA ILE A 14 3.79 -17.12 7.66
C ILE A 14 3.10 -16.51 8.88
N VAL A 15 2.50 -15.32 8.69
CA VAL A 15 1.57 -14.75 9.68
C VAL A 15 0.24 -15.50 9.57
N ALA A 16 0.02 -16.50 10.43
CA ALA A 16 -1.17 -17.36 10.40
C ALA A 16 -2.35 -16.87 11.27
N CYS A 17 -2.15 -15.83 12.08
CA CYS A 17 -3.19 -15.30 12.97
C CYS A 17 -4.26 -14.57 12.14
N THR A 18 -5.50 -15.07 12.21
CA THR A 18 -6.65 -14.57 11.46
C THR A 18 -6.94 -13.10 11.72
N GLU A 19 -6.80 -12.65 12.97
CA GLU A 19 -7.02 -11.25 13.35
C GLU A 19 -5.99 -10.34 12.68
N LYS A 20 -4.71 -10.75 12.66
CA LYS A 20 -3.64 -9.99 11.99
C LYS A 20 -3.87 -9.92 10.49
N ILE A 21 -4.26 -11.02 9.86
CA ILE A 21 -4.57 -11.05 8.43
C ILE A 21 -5.73 -10.10 8.11
N LYS A 22 -6.78 -10.10 8.93
CA LYS A 22 -7.92 -9.20 8.77
C LYS A 22 -7.50 -7.73 8.87
N VAL A 23 -6.74 -7.36 9.90
CA VAL A 23 -6.24 -5.98 10.04
C VAL A 23 -5.40 -5.56 8.84
N MET A 24 -4.54 -6.44 8.33
CA MET A 24 -3.80 -6.13 7.10
C MET A 24 -4.74 -5.94 5.91
N GLN A 25 -5.76 -6.78 5.75
CA GLN A 25 -6.74 -6.61 4.69
C GLN A 25 -7.45 -5.26 4.76
N ASP A 26 -7.97 -4.90 5.92
CA ASP A 26 -8.65 -3.62 6.15
C ASP A 26 -7.72 -2.44 5.80
N ASN A 27 -6.47 -2.47 6.27
CA ASN A 27 -5.47 -1.44 5.95
C ASN A 27 -5.20 -1.31 4.44
N PHE A 28 -5.06 -2.42 3.72
CA PHE A 28 -4.79 -2.37 2.28
C PHE A 28 -6.00 -1.88 1.49
N GLU A 29 -7.21 -2.24 1.91
CA GLU A 29 -8.45 -1.71 1.33
C GLU A 29 -8.55 -0.20 1.50
N GLU A 30 -8.25 0.33 2.70
CA GLU A 30 -8.21 1.77 2.95
C GLU A 30 -7.14 2.49 2.12
N ILE A 31 -5.92 1.94 2.05
CA ILE A 31 -4.84 2.53 1.25
C ILE A 31 -5.22 2.57 -0.23
N ALA A 32 -5.79 1.49 -0.76
CA ALA A 32 -6.18 1.45 -2.17
C ALA A 32 -7.28 2.48 -2.48
N GLN A 33 -8.24 2.68 -1.57
CA GLN A 33 -9.26 3.71 -1.75
C GLN A 33 -8.61 5.11 -1.75
N MET A 34 -7.77 5.43 -0.77
CA MET A 34 -7.09 6.73 -0.70
C MET A 34 -6.20 7.00 -1.93
N MET A 35 -5.50 5.98 -2.43
CA MET A 35 -4.67 6.11 -3.64
C MET A 35 -5.53 6.30 -4.90
N GLN A 36 -6.69 5.65 -4.97
CA GLN A 36 -7.64 5.83 -6.07
C GLN A 36 -8.23 7.24 -6.05
N ASP A 37 -8.68 7.73 -4.89
CA ASP A 37 -9.22 9.07 -4.74
C ASP A 37 -8.18 10.13 -5.15
N ALA A 38 -6.94 10.01 -4.65
CA ALA A 38 -5.84 10.91 -5.03
C ALA A 38 -5.49 10.85 -6.53
N PHE A 39 -5.62 9.68 -7.14
CA PHE A 39 -5.40 9.50 -8.58
C PHE A 39 -6.52 10.20 -9.39
N GLU A 40 -7.78 10.00 -9.01
CA GLU A 40 -8.93 10.62 -9.66
C GLU A 40 -8.91 12.14 -9.54
N ASP A 41 -8.56 12.67 -8.37
CA ASP A 41 -8.38 14.10 -8.14
C ASP A 41 -7.27 14.66 -9.04
N GLY A 42 -6.14 13.95 -9.17
CA GLY A 42 -5.06 14.36 -10.07
C GLY A 42 -5.50 14.42 -11.53
N LEU A 43 -6.28 13.44 -12.00
CA LEU A 43 -6.83 13.44 -13.36
C LEU A 43 -7.85 14.56 -13.57
N LEU A 44 -8.70 14.83 -12.57
CA LEU A 44 -9.67 15.93 -12.61
C LEU A 44 -8.98 17.30 -12.72
N MET A 45 -7.79 17.42 -12.14
CA MET A 45 -6.93 18.61 -12.23
C MET A 45 -6.02 18.60 -13.49
N GLU A 46 -6.32 17.75 -14.48
CA GLU A 46 -5.62 17.63 -15.76
C GLU A 46 -4.13 17.21 -15.64
N VAL A 47 -3.74 16.55 -14.55
CA VAL A 47 -2.39 15.97 -14.41
C VAL A 47 -2.27 14.73 -15.29
N ASN A 48 -1.08 14.54 -15.88
CA ASN A 48 -0.80 13.38 -16.72
C ASN A 48 -0.94 12.06 -15.93
N GLU A 49 -1.67 11.09 -16.51
CA GLU A 49 -1.94 9.79 -15.88
C GLU A 49 -0.67 9.02 -15.50
N ALA A 50 0.30 8.93 -16.42
CA ALA A 50 1.52 8.18 -16.19
C ALA A 50 2.35 8.81 -15.07
N GLN A 51 2.42 10.14 -15.04
CA GLN A 51 3.08 10.87 -13.97
C GLN A 51 2.41 10.64 -12.61
N MET A 52 1.08 10.62 -12.54
CA MET A 52 0.36 10.31 -11.30
C MET A 52 0.70 8.90 -10.79
N ARG A 53 0.71 7.91 -11.69
CA ARG A 53 1.08 6.52 -11.32
C ARG A 53 2.52 6.41 -10.84
N GLU A 54 3.45 7.11 -11.49
CA GLU A 54 4.85 7.14 -11.07
C GLU A 54 5.01 7.81 -9.70
N THR A 55 4.33 8.93 -9.48
CA THR A 55 4.35 9.66 -8.21
C THR A 55 3.82 8.79 -7.06
N LEU A 56 2.69 8.09 -7.25
CA LEU A 56 2.15 7.17 -6.25
C LEU A 56 3.11 6.02 -5.91
N LYS A 57 3.86 5.50 -6.90
CA LYS A 57 4.91 4.49 -6.66
C LYS A 57 6.07 5.06 -5.85
N LEU A 58 6.54 6.27 -6.20
CA LEU A 58 7.62 6.95 -5.48
C LEU A 58 7.28 7.20 -4.01
N ILE A 59 6.01 7.45 -3.68
CA ILE A 59 5.56 7.59 -2.29
C ILE A 59 5.76 6.27 -1.53
N VAL A 60 5.42 5.13 -2.13
CA VAL A 60 5.61 3.80 -1.52
C VAL A 60 7.10 3.48 -1.34
N GLU A 61 7.94 3.85 -2.30
CA GLU A 61 9.39 3.63 -2.23
C GLU A 61 10.07 4.44 -1.12
N GLN A 62 9.50 5.59 -0.74
CA GLN A 62 10.02 6.48 0.30
C GLN A 62 9.55 6.12 1.72
N LEU A 63 8.76 5.05 1.89
CA LEU A 63 8.30 4.62 3.22
C LEU A 63 9.50 4.26 4.12
N ILE A 64 9.55 4.91 5.28
CA ILE A 64 10.61 4.69 6.28
C ILE A 64 10.19 3.56 7.20
N ASN A 65 11.04 2.54 7.36
CA ASN A 65 10.85 1.52 8.39
C ASN A 65 11.42 2.03 9.72
N PRO A 66 10.58 2.39 10.72
CA PRO A 66 11.04 2.95 11.99
C PRO A 66 11.76 1.94 12.88
N TYR A 67 11.69 0.64 12.56
CA TYR A 67 12.27 -0.45 13.34
C TYR A 67 13.62 -0.93 12.80
N LYS A 68 14.03 -0.49 11.60
CA LYS A 68 15.43 -0.65 11.16
C LYS A 68 16.28 0.32 11.98
N LYS A 69 16.99 -0.19 12.99
CA LYS A 69 18.08 0.56 13.61
C LYS A 69 19.19 0.74 12.57
N SER A 70 19.64 1.97 12.40
CA SER A 70 20.85 2.33 11.64
C SER A 70 22.09 1.62 12.16
#